data_AF-A0A3M6UJP4-F1
#
_entry.id   AF-A0A3M6UJP4-F1
#
_cell.length_a   1.000
_cell.length_b   1.000
_cell.length_c   1.000
_cell.angle_alpha   90.00
_cell.angle_beta   90.00
_cell.angle_gamma   90.00
#
_symmetry.space_group_name_H-M   'P 1'
#
loop_
_entity.id
_entity.type
_entity.pdbx_description
1 polymer ?
#
loop_
_entity_poly.entity_id
_entity_poly.type
_entity_poly.pdbx_seq_one_letter_code
_entity_poly.pdbx_strand_id
1 'polypeptide(L)'
;MDIDQIAITILKLRRELTACLSLHCNSNLIKIHFILLNPGMKSAEQDWGPSDQAAQQSYFLKEEFHYLDVTQIRKFTIFDMFHCPLACLRNNLCLSLNVASSRGTEGKFWCELLSSDKNRNAENYHKNTSSHHFSILRSPCSSSPCQNGGTCIPNFNSNTFDCLCKESFLGELCEKAVKSCKEVYEVNKSNVSKLVSLHLGSQPTTVLCHMGDFGCGDGGWTPVMKINGNKSTFHYDSGYWSNKIEYNTAGGETGFDSQETKLPTYWDTSFSKICLGMKIGGQIRFTVINMKASSFYSLIADEKYRNTSLGRDTWKKLIGSEASLQRYCNTEGFNVICGGSDFSKARIGTATNNQDNCLSCDSRIGFGTGGQYDPYNTCGNEATREPDNGDKHIKAMGYILVY
;
A
#
# COMPACT_ATOMS: atom_id res chain seq x y z
N MET A 1 57.65 3.35 -17.23
CA MET A 1 57.19 4.65 -17.77
C MET A 1 55.71 4.50 -17.99
N ASP A 2 54.95 4.74 -16.93
CA ASP A 2 54.37 6.06 -16.64
C ASP A 2 53.30 6.42 -17.67
N ILE A 3 52.07 6.59 -17.21
CA ILE A 3 51.52 7.92 -16.97
C ILE A 3 50.37 7.72 -15.97
N ASP A 4 50.60 8.13 -14.72
CA ASP A 4 49.51 8.62 -13.87
C ASP A 4 48.82 9.75 -14.65
N GLN A 5 47.70 9.45 -15.29
CA GLN A 5 46.99 10.43 -16.09
C GLN A 5 46.11 11.28 -15.17
N ILE A 6 46.72 12.30 -14.56
CA ILE A 6 45.97 13.34 -13.85
C ILE A 6 45.29 14.23 -14.91
N ALA A 7 44.06 13.89 -15.27
CA ALA A 7 43.23 14.76 -16.09
C ALA A 7 42.55 15.81 -15.18
N ILE A 8 43.18 16.98 -14.98
CA ILE A 8 42.52 18.11 -14.31
C ILE A 8 41.55 18.74 -15.31
N THR A 9 40.27 18.35 -15.26
CA THR A 9 39.21 19.04 -16.00
C THR A 9 38.60 20.11 -15.10
N ILE A 10 38.84 21.38 -15.40
CA ILE A 10 38.15 22.51 -14.75
C ILE A 10 36.72 22.56 -15.31
N LEU A 11 35.75 22.07 -14.54
CA LEU A 11 34.34 22.22 -14.88
C LEU A 11 33.83 23.58 -14.35
N LYS A 12 33.55 24.52 -15.25
CA LYS A 12 32.73 25.70 -14.93
C LYS A 12 31.28 25.25 -14.71
N LEU A 13 30.94 24.91 -13.46
CA LEU A 13 29.54 24.90 -13.02
C LEU A 13 29.08 26.37 -12.96
N ARG A 14 27.81 26.65 -13.29
CA ARG A 14 27.25 28.01 -13.45
C ARG A 14 27.82 29.03 -12.44
N ARG A 15 28.17 30.22 -12.95
CA ARG A 15 28.71 31.41 -12.26
C ARG A 15 28.85 31.22 -10.74
N GLU A 16 30.09 30.92 -10.30
CA GLU A 16 30.66 31.02 -8.93
C GLU A 16 31.20 29.75 -8.24
N LEU A 17 31.23 28.57 -8.88
CA LEU A 17 32.01 27.42 -8.36
C LEU A 17 33.09 26.93 -9.33
N THR A 18 34.34 26.91 -8.86
CA THR A 18 35.47 26.24 -9.51
C THR A 18 35.67 24.91 -8.80
N ALA A 19 35.55 23.77 -9.48
CA ALA A 19 35.87 22.47 -8.91
C ALA A 19 37.11 21.87 -9.59
N CYS A 20 38.06 21.36 -8.81
CA CYS A 20 39.18 20.57 -9.32
C CYS A 20 38.81 19.08 -9.24
N LEU A 21 38.81 18.39 -10.39
CA LEU A 21 38.82 16.92 -10.42
C LEU A 21 40.27 16.43 -10.33
N SER A 22 40.60 15.67 -9.28
CA SER A 22 41.75 14.77 -9.29
C SER A 22 41.26 13.38 -9.71
N LEU A 23 41.77 12.90 -10.85
CA LEU A 23 41.53 11.56 -11.37
C LEU A 23 42.80 10.74 -11.10
N HIS A 24 42.69 9.71 -10.27
CA HIS A 24 43.72 8.69 -10.14
C HIS A 24 43.19 7.40 -10.74
N CYS A 25 43.90 6.86 -11.73
CA CYS A 25 43.51 5.64 -12.42
C CYS A 25 44.62 4.61 -12.32
N ASN A 26 44.28 3.43 -11.78
CA ASN A 26 44.99 2.19 -12.06
C ASN A 26 44.06 1.32 -12.93
N SER A 27 44.57 0.27 -13.58
CA SER A 27 43.83 -0.58 -14.54
C SER A 27 42.48 -1.11 -14.03
N ASN A 28 42.32 -1.24 -12.71
CA ASN A 28 41.15 -1.85 -12.06
C ASN A 28 40.27 -0.88 -11.25
N LEU A 29 40.70 0.37 -11.05
CA LEU A 29 40.02 1.32 -10.16
C LEU A 29 40.01 2.72 -10.75
N ILE A 30 38.82 3.28 -10.93
CA ILE A 30 38.62 4.69 -11.28
C ILE A 30 38.24 5.45 -10.00
N LYS A 31 39.14 6.33 -9.54
CA LYS A 31 38.90 7.22 -8.40
C LYS A 31 38.60 8.63 -8.93
N ILE A 32 37.39 9.13 -8.67
CA ILE A 32 36.98 10.50 -8.99
C ILE A 32 36.91 11.30 -7.70
N HIS A 33 37.74 12.34 -7.59
CA HIS A 33 37.76 13.26 -6.46
C HIS A 33 37.08 14.58 -6.87
N PHE A 34 36.01 14.98 -6.18
CA PHE A 34 35.44 16.32 -6.32
C PHE A 34 36.00 17.23 -5.25
N ILE A 35 36.83 18.20 -5.63
CA ILE A 35 37.25 19.29 -4.74
C ILE A 35 36.34 20.49 -5.01
N LEU A 36 35.46 20.81 -4.06
CA LEU A 36 34.68 22.05 -4.08
C LEU A 36 35.58 23.19 -3.58
N LEU A 37 36.04 24.07 -4.48
CA LEU A 37 36.79 25.26 -4.06
C LEU A 37 35.80 26.34 -3.61
N ASN A 38 36.04 26.92 -2.43
CA ASN A 38 35.32 28.12 -1.99
C ASN A 38 35.57 29.29 -2.97
N PRO A 39 34.56 30.15 -3.22
CA PRO A 39 34.71 31.33 -4.07
C PRO A 39 35.61 32.35 -3.38
N GLY A 40 36.92 32.25 -3.58
CA GLY A 40 37.90 33.20 -3.02
C GLY A 40 39.36 32.77 -3.07
N MET A 41 39.69 31.49 -3.30
CA MET A 41 41.09 31.04 -3.34
C MET A 41 41.74 31.33 -4.69
N LYS A 42 42.72 32.24 -4.71
CA LYS A 42 43.60 32.48 -5.85
C LYS A 42 44.71 31.42 -5.88
N SER A 43 45.06 30.98 -7.10
CA SER A 43 46.11 30.02 -7.41
C SER A 43 47.43 30.34 -6.73
N ALA A 44 47.92 29.44 -5.89
CA ALA A 44 49.34 29.28 -5.61
C ALA A 44 49.60 27.80 -5.34
N GLU A 45 50.69 27.28 -5.93
CA GLU A 45 51.24 25.95 -5.65
C GLU A 45 51.46 25.82 -4.14
N GLN A 46 50.66 24.99 -3.47
CA GLN A 46 50.91 24.63 -2.08
C GLN A 46 50.43 23.21 -1.81
N ASP A 47 51.30 22.43 -1.16
CA ASP A 47 51.11 21.04 -0.79
C ASP A 47 49.77 20.82 -0.08
N TRP A 48 48.96 19.91 -0.61
CA TRP A 48 47.65 19.55 -0.06
C TRP A 48 47.85 18.61 1.14
N GLY A 49 47.75 19.15 2.36
CA GLY A 49 47.70 18.39 3.61
C GLY A 49 46.32 17.77 3.88
N PRO A 50 46.20 16.80 4.83
CA PRO A 50 45.03 15.91 4.95
C PRO A 50 43.77 16.55 5.57
N SER A 51 43.76 17.83 5.92
CA SER A 51 42.70 18.41 6.76
C SER A 51 41.75 19.40 6.08
N ASP A 52 41.96 19.77 4.81
CA ASP A 52 41.17 20.84 4.19
C ASP A 52 40.33 20.36 3.00
N GLN A 53 39.01 20.60 3.12
CA GLN A 53 37.93 20.46 2.13
C GLN A 53 37.25 19.08 2.06
N ALA A 54 35.91 19.10 2.14
CA ALA A 54 35.02 17.95 1.95
C ALA A 54 35.14 17.43 0.51
N ALA A 55 36.17 16.63 0.26
CA ALA A 55 36.32 15.96 -1.01
C ALA A 55 35.35 14.79 -1.09
N GLN A 56 34.34 14.92 -1.94
CA GLN A 56 33.43 13.81 -2.22
C GLN A 56 34.14 12.83 -3.13
N GLN A 57 34.26 11.59 -2.67
CA GLN A 57 35.05 10.57 -3.33
C GLN A 57 34.19 9.39 -3.76
N SER A 58 34.00 9.24 -5.07
CA SER A 58 33.30 8.09 -5.64
C SER A 58 34.31 7.20 -6.38
N TYR A 59 34.27 5.91 -6.06
CA TYR A 59 35.15 4.90 -6.62
C TYR A 59 34.31 3.96 -7.49
N PHE A 60 34.71 3.77 -8.74
CA PHE A 60 34.17 2.72 -9.59
C PHE A 60 35.16 1.56 -9.63
N LEU A 61 34.73 0.38 -9.17
CA LEU A 61 35.44 -0.87 -9.36
C LEU A 61 35.18 -1.33 -10.79
N LYS A 62 36.25 -1.63 -11.55
CA LYS A 62 36.10 -2.24 -12.87
C LYS A 62 35.98 -3.75 -12.72
N GLU A 63 34.91 -4.31 -13.25
CA GLU A 63 34.78 -5.75 -13.48
C GLU A 63 35.04 -6.06 -14.95
N GLU A 64 36.24 -6.56 -15.23
CA GLU A 64 36.68 -6.85 -16.60
C GLU A 64 35.85 -7.95 -17.24
N PHE A 65 35.50 -7.77 -18.52
CA PHE A 65 34.73 -8.73 -19.30
C PHE A 65 33.43 -9.20 -18.65
N HIS A 66 32.66 -8.25 -18.13
CA HIS A 66 31.33 -8.48 -17.56
C HIS A 66 30.30 -7.50 -18.12
N TYR A 67 29.05 -7.91 -18.06
CA TYR A 67 27.89 -7.14 -18.48
C TYR A 67 26.73 -7.40 -17.51
N LEU A 68 26.02 -6.33 -17.15
CA LEU A 68 24.77 -6.43 -16.41
C LEU A 68 23.60 -6.12 -17.35
N ASP A 69 22.75 -7.13 -17.60
CA ASP A 69 21.58 -6.98 -18.48
C ASP A 69 20.35 -6.52 -17.68
N VAL A 70 20.18 -5.21 -17.61
CA VAL A 70 19.08 -4.56 -16.89
C VAL A 70 18.60 -3.34 -17.67
N THR A 71 17.45 -2.80 -17.28
CA THR A 71 16.90 -1.57 -17.84
C THR A 71 17.93 -0.45 -17.83
N GLN A 72 18.22 0.08 -19.03
CA GLN A 72 19.17 1.15 -19.24
C GLN A 72 18.48 2.50 -19.01
N ILE A 73 19.08 3.36 -18.19
CA ILE A 73 18.63 4.75 -18.03
C ILE A 73 18.95 5.53 -19.30
N ARG A 74 20.16 5.32 -19.83
CA ARG A 74 20.67 6.00 -21.01
C ARG A 74 21.83 5.23 -21.63
N LYS A 75 21.87 5.20 -22.96
CA LYS A 75 23.00 4.70 -23.76
C LYS A 75 23.57 5.83 -24.63
N PHE A 76 24.89 5.94 -24.70
CA PHE A 76 25.58 6.95 -25.52
C PHE A 76 27.02 6.53 -25.82
N THR A 77 27.70 7.25 -26.72
CA THR A 77 29.11 7.01 -27.06
C THR A 77 30.03 8.02 -26.40
N ILE A 78 31.22 7.58 -26.00
CA ILE A 78 32.24 8.38 -25.32
C ILE A 78 33.62 8.15 -25.96
N PHE A 79 34.44 9.20 -25.98
CA PHE A 79 35.83 9.11 -26.45
C PHE A 79 36.79 8.57 -25.38
N ASP A 80 36.42 8.80 -24.12
CA ASP A 80 37.22 8.53 -22.94
C ASP A 80 36.36 7.78 -21.91
N MET A 81 36.91 6.70 -21.34
CA MET A 81 36.28 5.88 -20.33
C MET A 81 35.83 6.65 -19.08
N PHE A 82 36.40 7.83 -18.78
CA PHE A 82 36.01 8.65 -17.62
C PHE A 82 34.66 9.35 -17.78
N HIS A 83 34.20 9.60 -19.02
CA HIS A 83 32.94 10.30 -19.25
C HIS A 83 31.73 9.51 -18.78
N CYS A 84 31.78 8.17 -18.83
CA CYS A 84 30.67 7.31 -18.45
C CYS A 84 30.43 7.33 -16.92
N PRO A 85 31.44 7.06 -16.06
CA PRO A 85 31.36 7.29 -14.61
C PRO A 85 30.89 8.68 -14.23
N LEU A 86 31.40 9.73 -14.88
CA LEU A 86 30.99 11.11 -14.57
C LEU A 86 29.51 11.37 -14.89
N ALA A 87 29.02 10.83 -16.00
CA ALA A 87 27.60 10.92 -16.36
C ALA A 87 26.73 10.14 -15.37
N CYS A 88 27.20 9.00 -14.86
CA CYS A 88 26.52 8.24 -13.82
C CYS A 88 26.40 9.04 -12.53
N LEU A 89 27.49 9.63 -12.02
CA LEU A 89 27.47 10.41 -10.77
C LEU A 89 26.58 11.66 -10.84
N ARG A 90 26.30 12.17 -12.05
CA ARG A 90 25.38 13.29 -12.28
C ARG A 90 23.91 12.87 -12.40
N ASN A 91 23.63 11.57 -12.40
CA ASN A 91 22.29 11.02 -12.51
C ASN A 91 21.97 10.22 -11.25
N ASN A 92 21.04 10.72 -10.43
CA ASN A 92 20.66 10.09 -9.16
C ASN A 92 20.01 8.70 -9.31
N LEU A 93 19.58 8.33 -10.51
CA LEU A 93 19.07 6.98 -10.79
C LEU A 93 20.18 5.99 -11.15
N CYS A 94 21.39 6.45 -11.48
CA CYS A 94 22.48 5.59 -11.93
C CYS A 94 23.20 4.91 -10.77
N LEU A 95 23.18 3.56 -10.76
CA LEU A 95 23.77 2.72 -9.72
C LEU A 95 25.04 2.00 -10.18
N SER A 96 25.14 1.70 -11.47
CA SER A 96 26.29 1.08 -12.11
C SER A 96 26.30 1.39 -13.61
N LEU A 97 27.31 0.93 -14.33
CA LEU A 97 27.44 1.20 -15.76
C LEU A 97 28.11 0.05 -16.51
N ASN A 98 27.71 -0.13 -17.76
CA ASN A 98 28.44 -0.97 -18.72
C ASN A 98 29.20 -0.06 -19.69
N VAL A 99 30.43 -0.41 -20.02
CA VAL A 99 31.25 0.28 -21.03
C VAL A 99 31.82 -0.74 -21.98
N ALA A 100 31.95 -0.40 -23.27
CA ALA A 100 32.63 -1.25 -24.24
C ALA A 100 34.07 -1.58 -23.79
N SER A 101 34.52 -2.82 -24.01
CA SER A 101 35.90 -3.23 -23.73
C SER A 101 36.89 -2.70 -24.78
N SER A 102 36.40 -2.32 -25.96
CA SER A 102 37.21 -1.76 -27.04
C SER A 102 36.45 -0.66 -27.80
N ARG A 103 37.20 0.17 -28.54
CA ARG A 103 36.62 1.20 -29.40
C ARG A 103 35.93 0.54 -30.61
N GLY A 104 34.74 1.02 -30.96
CA GLY A 104 34.07 0.65 -32.20
C GLY A 104 34.74 1.25 -33.43
N THR A 105 34.13 1.05 -34.60
CA THR A 105 34.62 1.52 -35.91
C THR A 105 34.81 3.04 -35.99
N GLU A 106 34.05 3.82 -35.22
CA GLU A 106 34.18 5.28 -35.11
C GLU A 106 35.25 5.75 -34.10
N GLY A 107 36.02 4.82 -33.51
CA GLY A 107 37.03 5.17 -32.51
C GLY A 107 36.46 5.58 -31.14
N LYS A 108 35.19 5.30 -30.84
CA LYS A 108 34.51 5.60 -29.57
C LYS A 108 34.10 4.33 -28.81
N PHE A 109 33.97 4.42 -27.50
CA PHE A 109 33.33 3.37 -26.68
C PHE A 109 31.84 3.66 -26.55
N TRP A 110 31.00 2.63 -26.46
CA TRP A 110 29.64 2.80 -25.96
C TRP A 110 29.62 2.73 -24.43
N CYS A 111 28.67 3.43 -23.82
CA CYS A 111 28.44 3.53 -22.39
C CYS A 111 26.94 3.39 -22.13
N GLU A 112 26.58 2.63 -21.10
CA GLU A 112 25.22 2.46 -20.62
C GLU A 112 25.17 2.80 -19.13
N LEU A 113 24.28 3.72 -18.75
CA LEU A 113 23.96 4.02 -17.36
C LEU A 113 22.83 3.11 -16.91
N LEU A 114 23.00 2.44 -15.76
CA LEU A 114 22.08 1.40 -15.30
C LEU A 114 21.39 1.82 -14.01
N SER A 115 20.10 1.51 -13.89
CA SER A 115 19.30 1.78 -12.68
C SER A 115 19.38 0.66 -11.63
N SER A 116 20.30 -0.29 -11.82
CA SER A 116 20.57 -1.42 -10.92
C SER A 116 22.07 -1.66 -10.84
N ASP A 117 22.49 -2.55 -9.95
CA ASP A 117 23.85 -3.07 -9.81
C ASP A 117 23.84 -4.61 -9.86
N LYS A 118 25.05 -5.20 -9.89
CA LYS A 118 25.28 -6.65 -9.92
C LYS A 118 24.78 -7.40 -8.67
N ASN A 119 24.63 -6.72 -7.53
CA ASN A 119 24.20 -7.37 -6.29
C ASN A 119 22.68 -7.57 -6.28
N ARG A 120 21.93 -6.61 -6.85
CA ARG A 120 20.47 -6.71 -6.99
C ARG A 120 20.01 -7.65 -8.10
N ASN A 121 20.78 -7.72 -9.18
CA ASN A 121 20.44 -8.46 -10.39
C ASN A 121 21.54 -9.47 -10.72
N ALA A 122 21.94 -10.27 -9.72
CA ALA A 122 23.02 -11.24 -9.86
C ALA A 122 22.75 -12.28 -10.96
N GLU A 123 21.48 -12.66 -11.16
CA GLU A 123 21.08 -13.61 -12.22
C GLU A 123 21.30 -13.06 -13.63
N ASN A 124 21.23 -11.73 -13.80
CA ASN A 124 21.43 -11.05 -15.08
C ASN A 124 22.86 -10.52 -15.25
N TYR A 125 23.74 -10.79 -14.29
CA TYR A 125 25.14 -10.40 -14.32
C TYR A 125 25.99 -11.55 -14.87
N HIS A 126 26.62 -11.35 -16.02
CA HIS A 126 27.32 -12.42 -16.72
C HIS A 126 28.62 -11.95 -17.38
N LYS A 127 29.46 -12.92 -17.74
CA LYS A 127 30.71 -12.67 -18.46
C LYS A 127 30.40 -12.21 -19.89
N ASN A 128 31.09 -11.17 -20.34
CA ASN A 128 30.98 -10.61 -21.68
C ASN A 128 32.31 -10.02 -22.11
N THR A 129 32.97 -10.60 -23.11
CA THR A 129 34.28 -10.14 -23.59
C THR A 129 34.26 -8.78 -24.27
N SER A 130 33.09 -8.29 -24.65
CA SER A 130 32.89 -7.02 -25.36
C SER A 130 32.60 -5.84 -24.44
N SER A 131 32.53 -6.06 -23.12
CA SER A 131 32.23 -4.99 -22.16
C SER A 131 32.96 -5.12 -20.82
N HIS A 132 33.03 -4.01 -20.11
CA HIS A 132 33.40 -3.92 -18.72
C HIS A 132 32.19 -3.42 -17.94
N HIS A 133 31.91 -4.06 -16.81
CA HIS A 133 30.95 -3.53 -15.84
C HIS A 133 31.72 -2.67 -14.84
N PHE A 134 31.08 -1.63 -14.31
CA PHE A 134 31.65 -0.82 -13.24
C PHE A 134 30.65 -0.62 -12.12
N SER A 135 31.04 -1.05 -10.92
CA SER A 135 30.25 -0.92 -9.69
C SER A 135 30.76 0.23 -8.80
N ILE A 136 29.87 0.94 -8.13
CA ILE A 136 30.26 1.99 -7.16
C ILE A 136 30.69 1.32 -5.84
N LEU A 137 31.98 1.43 -5.49
CA LEU A 137 32.67 0.68 -4.42
C LEU A 137 32.18 1.02 -2.99
N ARG A 138 31.47 2.13 -2.82
CA ARG A 138 30.90 2.57 -1.54
C ARG A 138 29.45 3.03 -1.69
N SER A 139 28.66 2.32 -2.50
CA SER A 139 27.24 2.65 -2.55
C SER A 139 26.60 2.30 -1.20
N PRO A 140 25.83 3.21 -0.59
CA PRO A 140 25.05 2.88 0.61
C PRO A 140 24.00 1.78 0.34
N CYS A 141 23.72 1.47 -0.93
CA CYS A 141 22.87 0.34 -1.33
C CYS A 141 23.62 -1.00 -1.50
N SER A 142 24.95 -1.06 -1.38
CA SER A 142 25.73 -2.27 -1.68
C SER A 142 25.42 -3.45 -0.76
N SER A 143 24.94 -3.20 0.46
CA SER A 143 24.49 -4.22 1.42
C SER A 143 23.04 -4.68 1.21
N SER A 144 22.36 -4.18 0.17
CA SER A 144 20.93 -4.42 -0.08
C SER A 144 20.06 -4.12 1.15
N PRO A 145 20.09 -2.87 1.68
CA PRO A 145 19.46 -2.57 2.97
C PRO A 145 17.93 -2.61 2.94
N CYS A 146 17.29 -2.42 1.78
CA CYS A 146 15.84 -2.49 1.65
C CYS A 146 15.35 -3.94 1.64
N GLN A 147 14.44 -4.25 2.55
CA GLN A 147 13.85 -5.58 2.72
C GLN A 147 12.66 -5.78 1.77
N ASN A 148 12.14 -7.01 1.72
CA ASN A 148 10.90 -7.37 1.04
C ASN A 148 10.83 -6.94 -0.45
N GLY A 149 11.97 -6.94 -1.12
CA GLY A 149 12.09 -6.53 -2.53
C GLY A 149 11.90 -5.04 -2.77
N GLY A 150 12.13 -4.21 -1.75
CA GLY A 150 12.19 -2.75 -1.87
C GLY A 150 13.37 -2.30 -2.74
N THR A 151 13.20 -1.17 -3.43
CA THR A 151 14.25 -0.59 -4.29
C THR A 151 15.02 0.46 -3.52
N CYS A 152 16.29 0.20 -3.21
CA CYS A 152 17.20 1.20 -2.62
C CYS A 152 17.57 2.27 -3.65
N ILE A 153 17.56 3.53 -3.24
CA ILE A 153 18.01 4.70 -4.02
C ILE A 153 19.13 5.37 -3.24
N PRO A 154 20.39 5.36 -3.73
CA PRO A 154 21.49 5.97 -3.02
C PRO A 154 21.47 7.49 -3.19
N ASN A 155 21.85 8.18 -2.14
CA ASN A 155 22.22 9.58 -2.14
C ASN A 155 23.73 9.71 -1.91
N PHE A 156 24.47 9.89 -3.00
CA PHE A 156 25.94 9.97 -2.94
C PHE A 156 26.47 11.23 -2.26
N ASN A 157 25.67 12.30 -2.14
CA ASN A 157 26.09 13.57 -1.53
C ASN A 157 26.20 13.46 -0.01
N SER A 158 25.22 12.81 0.61
CA SER A 158 25.18 12.55 2.05
C SER A 158 25.70 11.16 2.42
N ASN A 159 26.04 10.32 1.45
CA ASN A 159 26.35 8.91 1.65
C ASN A 159 25.23 8.15 2.39
N THR A 160 23.96 8.49 2.09
CA THR A 160 22.74 7.89 2.64
C THR A 160 21.94 7.18 1.55
N PHE A 161 20.81 6.56 1.89
CA PHE A 161 19.92 5.94 0.92
C PHE A 161 18.46 6.05 1.37
N ASP A 162 17.55 5.92 0.41
CA ASP A 162 16.10 5.80 0.63
C ASP A 162 15.60 4.47 0.06
N CYS A 163 14.56 3.89 0.65
CA CYS A 163 13.90 2.70 0.12
C CYS A 163 12.55 3.05 -0.50
N LEU A 164 12.34 2.68 -1.77
CA LEU A 164 11.02 2.61 -2.38
C LEU A 164 10.41 1.24 -2.12
N CYS A 165 9.38 1.20 -1.28
CA CYS A 165 8.70 -0.03 -0.92
C CYS A 165 7.69 -0.46 -1.97
N LYS A 166 7.53 -1.77 -2.12
CA LYS A 166 6.39 -2.35 -2.84
C LYS A 166 5.10 -2.06 -2.06
N GLU A 167 3.96 -2.07 -2.74
CA GLU A 167 2.67 -1.61 -2.18
C GLU A 167 2.24 -2.32 -0.89
N SER A 168 2.70 -3.54 -0.65
CA SER A 168 2.36 -4.36 0.52
C SER A 168 3.31 -4.21 1.71
N PHE A 169 4.30 -3.31 1.62
CA PHE A 169 5.32 -3.08 2.64
C PHE A 169 5.54 -1.58 2.90
N LEU A 170 5.88 -1.27 4.14
CA LEU A 170 6.11 0.07 4.69
C LEU A 170 7.36 0.05 5.58
N GLY A 171 7.76 1.24 6.04
CA GLY A 171 8.94 1.43 6.88
C GLY A 171 10.12 1.98 6.08
N GLU A 172 11.13 2.48 6.78
CA GLU A 172 12.31 3.09 6.17
C GLU A 172 13.12 2.08 5.35
N LEU A 173 13.07 0.80 5.75
CA LEU A 173 13.74 -0.30 5.07
C LEU A 173 12.73 -1.27 4.43
N CYS A 174 11.46 -0.88 4.28
CA CYS A 174 10.38 -1.75 3.82
C CYS A 174 10.20 -3.02 4.67
N GLU A 175 10.56 -2.96 5.94
CA GLU A 175 10.57 -4.08 6.88
C GLU A 175 9.19 -4.43 7.44
N LYS A 176 8.22 -3.52 7.32
CA LYS A 176 6.87 -3.68 7.89
C LYS A 176 5.89 -4.11 6.81
N ALA A 177 5.32 -5.30 6.96
CA ALA A 177 4.22 -5.71 6.10
C ALA A 177 2.92 -4.96 6.48
N VAL A 178 2.17 -4.53 5.46
CA VAL A 178 0.90 -3.82 5.65
C VAL A 178 -0.17 -4.77 6.18
N LYS A 179 -0.91 -4.36 7.21
CA LYS A 179 -1.99 -5.15 7.82
C LYS A 179 -3.39 -4.58 7.61
N SER A 180 -3.49 -3.33 7.17
CA SER A 180 -4.78 -2.67 6.93
C SER A 180 -4.70 -1.61 5.84
N CYS A 181 -5.84 -1.29 5.24
CA CYS A 181 -5.93 -0.20 4.27
C CYS A 181 -5.66 1.18 4.89
N LYS A 182 -5.90 1.32 6.20
CA LYS A 182 -5.61 2.54 6.95
C LYS A 182 -4.11 2.87 6.93
N GLU A 183 -3.25 1.88 7.15
CA GLU A 183 -1.79 2.05 7.10
C GLU A 183 -1.33 2.55 5.72
N VAL A 184 -1.89 2.00 4.65
CA VAL A 184 -1.59 2.41 3.26
C VAL A 184 -2.02 3.85 3.02
N TYR A 185 -3.20 4.24 3.50
CA TYR A 185 -3.72 5.58 3.36
C TYR A 185 -2.89 6.60 4.12
N GLU A 186 -2.45 6.28 5.35
CA GLU A 186 -1.66 7.18 6.18
C GLU A 186 -0.30 7.51 5.56
N VAL A 187 0.32 6.57 4.85
CA VAL A 187 1.61 6.78 4.18
C VAL A 187 1.46 7.49 2.84
N ASN A 188 0.50 7.05 2.00
CA ASN A 188 0.40 7.56 0.63
C ASN A 188 -0.46 8.83 0.51
N LYS A 189 -1.34 9.10 1.49
CA LYS A 189 -2.32 10.22 1.48
C LYS A 189 -3.05 10.36 0.14
N SER A 190 -3.40 9.22 -0.45
CA SER A 190 -4.05 9.13 -1.76
C SER A 190 -5.50 8.66 -1.60
N ASN A 191 -6.41 9.35 -2.29
CA ASN A 191 -7.85 9.02 -2.31
C ASN A 191 -8.19 8.03 -3.42
N VAL A 192 -7.20 7.44 -4.09
CA VAL A 192 -7.41 6.47 -5.16
C VAL A 192 -7.52 5.07 -4.55
N SER A 193 -8.71 4.48 -4.66
CA SER A 193 -8.95 3.10 -4.25
C SER A 193 -8.13 2.14 -5.11
N LYS A 194 -7.47 1.16 -4.49
CA LYS A 194 -6.54 0.26 -5.16
C LYS A 194 -6.45 -1.10 -4.49
N LEU A 195 -6.03 -2.11 -5.25
CA LEU A 195 -5.75 -3.44 -4.73
C LEU A 195 -4.49 -3.40 -3.87
N VAL A 196 -4.54 -4.04 -2.70
CA VAL A 196 -3.42 -4.17 -1.78
C VAL A 196 -3.41 -5.58 -1.22
N SER A 197 -2.24 -6.23 -1.21
CA SER A 197 -2.05 -7.51 -0.51
C SER A 197 -1.69 -7.25 0.96
N LEU A 198 -2.66 -7.44 1.85
CA LEU A 198 -2.51 -7.32 3.28
C LEU A 198 -1.90 -8.60 3.86
N HIS A 199 -0.89 -8.48 4.71
CA HIS A 199 -0.23 -9.61 5.36
C HIS A 199 -0.92 -9.91 6.69
N LEU A 200 -1.93 -10.79 6.63
CA LEU A 200 -2.78 -11.19 7.75
C LEU A 200 -2.46 -12.64 8.12
N GLY A 201 -2.16 -12.90 9.40
CA GLY A 201 -1.82 -14.25 9.84
C GLY A 201 -0.63 -14.85 9.07
N SER A 202 -0.84 -16.01 8.44
CA SER A 202 0.19 -16.76 7.71
C SER A 202 0.20 -16.57 6.20
N GLN A 203 -0.86 -16.02 5.59
CA GLN A 203 -0.97 -15.87 4.13
C GLN A 203 -1.45 -14.46 3.74
N PRO A 204 -0.86 -13.83 2.70
CA PRO A 204 -1.33 -12.55 2.22
C PRO A 204 -2.76 -12.63 1.66
N THR A 205 -3.58 -11.63 1.95
CA THR A 205 -4.93 -11.46 1.42
C THR A 205 -4.98 -10.21 0.55
N THR A 206 -5.32 -10.35 -0.72
CA THR A 206 -5.54 -9.20 -1.61
C THR A 206 -6.94 -8.65 -1.45
N VAL A 207 -7.06 -7.33 -1.21
CA VAL A 207 -8.34 -6.64 -1.08
C VAL A 207 -8.31 -5.32 -1.84
N LEU A 208 -9.48 -4.87 -2.31
CA LEU A 208 -9.65 -3.50 -2.78
C LEU A 208 -9.80 -2.57 -1.57
N CYS A 209 -8.74 -1.82 -1.27
CA CYS A 209 -8.80 -0.78 -0.26
C CYS A 209 -9.61 0.41 -0.77
N HIS A 210 -10.66 0.76 -0.03
CA HIS A 210 -11.50 1.92 -0.34
C HIS A 210 -10.89 3.17 0.30
N MET A 211 -10.34 4.05 -0.53
CA MET A 211 -9.59 5.23 -0.10
C MET A 211 -10.41 6.51 -0.26
N GLY A 212 -10.21 7.45 0.66
CA GLY A 212 -10.90 8.74 0.68
C GLY A 212 -12.32 8.67 1.24
N ASP A 213 -13.02 9.80 1.21
CA ASP A 213 -14.41 9.88 1.69
C ASP A 213 -15.43 9.50 0.60
N PHE A 214 -15.98 8.29 0.72
CA PHE A 214 -17.08 7.79 -0.12
C PHE A 214 -18.42 7.73 0.64
N GLY A 215 -18.53 8.39 1.79
CA GLY A 215 -19.71 8.39 2.66
C GLY A 215 -19.49 7.74 4.03
N CYS A 216 -18.29 7.22 4.29
CA CYS A 216 -17.88 6.72 5.61
C CYS A 216 -16.84 7.62 6.30
N GLY A 217 -16.49 8.76 5.71
CA GLY A 217 -15.44 9.64 6.18
C GLY A 217 -14.08 9.30 5.56
N ASP A 218 -13.22 10.31 5.53
CA ASP A 218 -11.90 10.24 4.91
C ASP A 218 -10.99 9.20 5.58
N GLY A 219 -10.30 8.39 4.77
CA GLY A 219 -9.46 7.31 5.28
C GLY A 219 -9.24 6.15 4.31
N GLY A 220 -8.48 5.15 4.76
CA GLY A 220 -8.34 3.86 4.09
C GLY A 220 -9.19 2.79 4.76
N TRP A 221 -10.29 2.41 4.14
CA TRP A 221 -11.27 1.46 4.67
C TRP A 221 -10.98 0.04 4.18
N THR A 222 -10.87 -0.90 5.12
CA THR A 222 -10.57 -2.31 4.87
C THR A 222 -11.86 -3.11 4.75
N PRO A 223 -12.18 -3.74 3.60
CA PRO A 223 -13.38 -4.56 3.49
C PRO A 223 -13.25 -5.83 4.35
N VAL A 224 -14.34 -6.24 5.00
CA VAL A 224 -14.37 -7.48 5.80
C VAL A 224 -15.41 -8.49 5.31
N MET A 225 -16.57 -8.01 4.86
CA MET A 225 -17.67 -8.86 4.46
C MET A 225 -18.61 -8.14 3.50
N LYS A 226 -19.20 -8.90 2.56
CA LYS A 226 -20.27 -8.48 1.66
C LYS A 226 -21.39 -9.49 1.71
N ILE A 227 -22.63 -9.03 1.91
CA ILE A 227 -23.79 -9.87 2.21
C ILE A 227 -24.88 -9.59 1.18
N ASN A 228 -25.40 -10.63 0.52
CA ASN A 228 -26.51 -10.45 -0.41
C ASN A 228 -27.81 -10.83 0.30
N GLY A 229 -28.69 -9.85 0.53
CA GLY A 229 -29.98 -10.05 1.21
C GLY A 229 -30.91 -11.07 0.54
N ASN A 230 -30.65 -11.45 -0.71
CA ASN A 230 -31.37 -12.51 -1.44
C ASN A 230 -30.82 -13.92 -1.22
N LYS A 231 -29.71 -14.06 -0.48
CA LYS A 231 -29.04 -15.33 -0.20
C LYS A 231 -29.04 -15.61 1.30
N SER A 232 -29.07 -16.89 1.65
CA SER A 232 -29.03 -17.36 3.04
C SER A 232 -27.61 -17.52 3.60
N THR A 233 -26.56 -17.31 2.80
CA THR A 233 -25.15 -17.53 3.15
C THR A 233 -24.79 -16.92 4.51
N PHE A 234 -25.17 -15.66 4.72
CA PHE A 234 -24.89 -14.92 5.96
C PHE A 234 -26.16 -14.65 6.77
N HIS A 235 -27.13 -15.56 6.75
CA HIS A 235 -28.27 -15.53 7.67
C HIS A 235 -27.81 -15.37 9.14
N TYR A 236 -28.66 -14.81 10.01
CA TYR A 236 -28.33 -14.58 11.42
C TYR A 236 -27.69 -15.82 12.09
N ASP A 237 -28.28 -17.00 11.87
CA ASP A 237 -27.85 -18.27 12.47
C ASP A 237 -26.66 -18.93 11.72
N SER A 238 -26.10 -18.28 10.70
CA SER A 238 -24.99 -18.83 9.92
C SER A 238 -23.71 -18.96 10.76
N GLY A 239 -23.06 -20.13 10.70
CA GLY A 239 -21.77 -20.36 11.34
C GLY A 239 -20.65 -19.45 10.82
N TYR A 240 -20.83 -18.82 9.66
CA TYR A 240 -19.85 -17.84 9.13
C TYR A 240 -19.64 -16.64 10.07
N TRP A 241 -20.59 -16.31 10.94
CA TRP A 241 -20.41 -15.22 11.91
C TRP A 241 -19.44 -15.57 13.05
N SER A 242 -19.34 -16.85 13.40
CA SER A 242 -18.58 -17.34 14.56
C SER A 242 -17.40 -18.26 14.21
N ASN A 243 -17.14 -18.50 12.92
CA ASN A 243 -15.97 -19.25 12.46
C ASN A 243 -14.92 -18.33 11.77
N LYS A 244 -13.72 -18.85 11.54
CA LYS A 244 -12.64 -18.20 10.78
C LYS A 244 -12.48 -18.81 9.38
N ILE A 245 -13.59 -19.25 8.80
CA ILE A 245 -13.62 -19.80 7.44
C ILE A 245 -13.91 -18.66 6.46
N GLU A 246 -13.10 -18.58 5.41
CA GLU A 246 -13.23 -17.64 4.29
C GLU A 246 -14.42 -18.00 3.40
N TYR A 247 -14.97 -17.02 2.69
CA TYR A 247 -15.97 -17.25 1.66
C TYR A 247 -15.72 -16.32 0.49
N ASN A 248 -15.53 -16.90 -0.71
CA ASN A 248 -15.37 -16.16 -1.97
C ASN A 248 -14.40 -14.97 -1.85
N THR A 249 -13.12 -15.23 -1.60
CA THR A 249 -12.10 -14.20 -1.38
C THR A 249 -11.89 -13.27 -2.58
N ALA A 250 -12.12 -13.75 -3.81
CA ALA A 250 -12.11 -12.92 -5.01
C ALA A 250 -13.11 -11.76 -4.94
N GLY A 251 -14.21 -11.91 -4.18
CA GLY A 251 -15.15 -10.82 -3.92
C GLY A 251 -14.55 -9.68 -3.07
N GLY A 252 -13.40 -9.87 -2.42
CA GLY A 252 -12.67 -8.81 -1.72
C GLY A 252 -11.85 -7.91 -2.65
N GLU A 253 -11.59 -8.34 -3.89
CA GLU A 253 -10.79 -7.61 -4.88
C GLU A 253 -11.63 -6.62 -5.71
N THR A 254 -12.94 -6.59 -5.49
CA THR A 254 -13.88 -5.74 -6.21
C THR A 254 -14.53 -4.72 -5.27
N GLY A 255 -15.01 -3.61 -5.85
CA GLY A 255 -15.68 -2.55 -5.10
C GLY A 255 -17.11 -2.92 -4.67
N PHE A 256 -18.03 -1.96 -4.74
CA PHE A 256 -19.41 -2.17 -4.30
C PHE A 256 -20.28 -2.92 -5.32
N ASP A 257 -19.87 -4.14 -5.66
CA ASP A 257 -20.56 -5.09 -6.52
C ASP A 257 -21.54 -5.98 -5.75
N SER A 258 -22.06 -7.03 -6.38
CA SER A 258 -23.08 -7.93 -5.80
C SER A 258 -22.52 -9.32 -5.44
N GLN A 259 -21.20 -9.47 -5.37
CA GLN A 259 -20.55 -10.71 -4.98
C GLN A 259 -20.42 -10.77 -3.46
N GLU A 260 -20.97 -11.84 -2.85
CA GLU A 260 -20.80 -12.10 -1.43
C GLU A 260 -19.34 -12.42 -1.11
N THR A 261 -18.83 -11.98 0.04
CA THR A 261 -17.47 -12.32 0.48
C THR A 261 -17.38 -12.31 1.99
N LYS A 262 -16.46 -13.11 2.52
CA LYS A 262 -15.96 -13.04 3.89
C LYS A 262 -14.46 -13.25 3.84
N LEU A 263 -13.73 -12.24 4.32
CA LEU A 263 -12.28 -12.15 4.17
C LEU A 263 -11.56 -12.39 5.51
N PRO A 264 -10.28 -12.78 5.50
CA PRO A 264 -9.46 -12.85 6.72
C PRO A 264 -9.40 -11.57 7.54
N THR A 265 -9.57 -10.42 6.91
CA THR A 265 -9.73 -9.11 7.57
C THR A 265 -10.88 -9.10 8.59
N TYR A 266 -11.87 -9.99 8.47
CA TYR A 266 -12.95 -10.16 9.45
C TYR A 266 -12.42 -10.54 10.84
N TRP A 267 -11.38 -11.38 10.94
CA TRP A 267 -10.86 -11.87 12.21
C TRP A 267 -9.45 -11.40 12.56
N ASP A 268 -8.69 -10.86 11.59
CA ASP A 268 -7.29 -10.44 11.77
C ASP A 268 -7.03 -8.93 11.60
N THR A 269 -8.07 -8.09 11.50
CA THR A 269 -7.93 -6.63 11.41
C THR A 269 -8.55 -5.93 12.62
N SER A 270 -7.72 -5.27 13.43
CA SER A 270 -8.18 -4.37 14.49
C SER A 270 -8.71 -3.06 13.92
N PHE A 271 -9.72 -2.48 14.57
CA PHE A 271 -10.33 -1.25 14.09
C PHE A 271 -10.88 -0.39 15.23
N SER A 272 -11.25 0.83 14.87
CA SER A 272 -11.85 1.87 15.70
C SER A 272 -13.20 2.37 15.17
N LYS A 273 -13.49 2.11 13.89
CA LYS A 273 -14.77 2.42 13.26
C LYS A 273 -15.21 1.31 12.32
N ILE A 274 -16.52 1.18 12.15
CA ILE A 274 -17.17 0.26 11.21
C ILE A 274 -17.99 1.09 10.23
N CYS A 275 -17.79 0.88 8.95
CA CYS A 275 -18.58 1.45 7.86
C CYS A 275 -19.56 0.39 7.37
N LEU A 276 -20.85 0.71 7.43
CA LEU A 276 -21.95 -0.13 6.98
C LEU A 276 -22.57 0.49 5.74
N GLY A 277 -22.62 -0.26 4.65
CA GLY A 277 -23.20 0.17 3.38
C GLY A 277 -24.34 -0.72 2.95
N MET A 278 -25.43 -0.17 2.41
CA MET A 278 -26.47 -0.93 1.73
C MET A 278 -26.68 -0.39 0.31
N LYS A 279 -26.73 -1.30 -0.67
CA LYS A 279 -27.06 -0.99 -2.06
C LYS A 279 -28.42 -1.53 -2.44
N ILE A 280 -29.30 -0.62 -2.85
CA ILE A 280 -30.68 -0.89 -3.28
C ILE A 280 -30.93 -0.10 -4.57
N GLY A 281 -31.40 -0.76 -5.63
CA GLY A 281 -31.70 -0.08 -6.91
C GLY A 281 -30.51 0.68 -7.52
N GLY A 282 -29.28 0.24 -7.26
CA GLY A 282 -28.04 0.89 -7.73
C GLY A 282 -27.52 2.02 -6.84
N GLN A 283 -28.33 2.54 -5.91
CA GLN A 283 -27.89 3.56 -4.96
C GLN A 283 -27.28 2.90 -3.72
N ILE A 284 -26.14 3.42 -3.27
CA ILE A 284 -25.46 2.94 -2.06
C ILE A 284 -25.56 4.00 -0.99
N ARG A 285 -25.90 3.58 0.23
CA ARG A 285 -26.01 4.45 1.40
C ARG A 285 -25.15 3.90 2.51
N PHE A 286 -24.46 4.80 3.20
CA PHE A 286 -23.49 4.44 4.21
C PHE A 286 -23.84 5.04 5.57
N THR A 287 -23.42 4.37 6.62
CA THR A 287 -23.37 4.90 7.99
C THR A 287 -22.13 4.36 8.70
N VAL A 288 -21.72 5.03 9.79
CA VAL A 288 -20.51 4.71 10.53
C VAL A 288 -20.84 4.49 12.00
N ILE A 289 -20.34 3.39 12.55
CA ILE A 289 -20.35 3.11 13.98
C ILE A 289 -18.94 3.33 14.54
N ASN A 290 -18.82 4.18 15.55
CA ASN A 290 -17.57 4.30 16.32
C ASN A 290 -17.50 3.17 17.33
N MET A 291 -16.65 2.18 17.08
CA MET A 291 -16.49 1.00 17.92
C MET A 291 -15.07 0.46 17.78
N LYS A 292 -14.40 0.23 18.91
CA LYS A 292 -13.05 -0.32 18.95
C LYS A 292 -13.08 -1.80 19.28
N ALA A 293 -12.44 -2.62 18.45
CA ALA A 293 -12.29 -4.06 18.68
C ALA A 293 -10.97 -4.57 18.09
N SER A 294 -10.52 -5.74 18.58
CA SER A 294 -9.34 -6.41 18.02
C SER A 294 -9.63 -7.05 16.66
N SER A 295 -10.89 -7.41 16.40
CA SER A 295 -11.40 -7.79 15.08
C SER A 295 -12.92 -7.86 15.05
N PHE A 296 -13.52 -7.99 13.86
CA PHE A 296 -14.98 -8.04 13.72
C PHE A 296 -15.52 -9.35 14.30
N TYR A 297 -14.77 -10.43 14.09
CA TYR A 297 -14.98 -11.72 14.76
C TYR A 297 -15.10 -11.57 16.28
N SER A 298 -14.19 -10.85 16.94
CA SER A 298 -14.23 -10.68 18.40
C SER A 298 -15.47 -9.93 18.90
N LEU A 299 -16.12 -9.17 18.03
CA LEU A 299 -17.31 -8.38 18.33
C LEU A 299 -18.61 -9.19 18.14
N ILE A 300 -18.61 -10.17 17.24
CA ILE A 300 -19.81 -10.93 16.86
C ILE A 300 -19.84 -12.34 17.44
N ALA A 301 -18.71 -13.05 17.41
CA ALA A 301 -18.65 -14.51 17.54
C ALA A 301 -19.06 -15.06 18.90
N ASP A 302 -19.04 -14.24 19.96
CA ASP A 302 -19.47 -14.64 21.30
C ASP A 302 -20.99 -14.55 21.51
N GLU A 303 -21.72 -14.12 20.49
CA GLU A 303 -23.19 -13.97 20.47
C GLU A 303 -23.76 -13.02 21.52
N LYS A 304 -22.90 -12.23 22.18
CA LYS A 304 -23.34 -11.27 23.18
C LYS A 304 -23.92 -10.04 22.51
N TYR A 305 -25.08 -9.61 23.00
CA TYR A 305 -25.67 -8.34 22.63
C TYR A 305 -24.76 -7.18 23.07
N ARG A 306 -24.58 -6.20 22.18
CA ARG A 306 -23.87 -4.95 22.47
C ARG A 306 -24.63 -3.81 21.83
N ASN A 307 -25.02 -2.82 22.63
CA ASN A 307 -25.78 -1.70 22.12
C ASN A 307 -24.94 -0.80 21.21
N THR A 308 -25.62 -0.09 20.33
CA THR A 308 -25.06 1.09 19.63
C THR A 308 -25.94 2.31 19.93
N SER A 309 -25.63 3.44 19.30
CA SER A 309 -26.39 4.68 19.47
C SER A 309 -26.54 5.40 18.13
N LEU A 310 -26.76 4.66 17.04
CA LEU A 310 -26.98 5.26 15.72
C LEU A 310 -28.35 5.92 15.64
N GLY A 311 -29.34 5.33 16.32
CA GLY A 311 -30.72 5.77 16.30
C GLY A 311 -31.47 5.34 15.04
N ARG A 312 -32.79 5.26 15.20
CA ARG A 312 -33.75 4.80 14.20
C ARG A 312 -33.59 5.46 12.82
N ASP A 313 -33.50 6.78 12.78
CA ASP A 313 -33.43 7.51 11.51
C ASP A 313 -32.15 7.19 10.73
N THR A 314 -31.06 6.91 11.43
CA THR A 314 -29.79 6.49 10.81
C THR A 314 -29.91 5.11 10.17
N TRP A 315 -30.59 4.16 10.83
CA TRP A 315 -30.89 2.86 10.22
C TRP A 315 -31.80 3.00 9.00
N LYS A 316 -32.86 3.82 9.09
CA LYS A 316 -33.76 4.09 7.95
C LYS A 316 -33.02 4.74 6.78
N LYS A 317 -32.04 5.62 7.04
CA LYS A 317 -31.20 6.23 6.00
C LYS A 317 -30.44 5.22 5.15
N LEU A 318 -30.08 4.03 5.66
CA LEU A 318 -29.45 2.99 4.84
C LEU A 318 -30.38 2.46 3.75
N ILE A 319 -31.69 2.47 4.00
CA ILE A 319 -32.72 1.96 3.07
C ILE A 319 -33.21 3.07 2.14
N GLY A 320 -33.37 4.30 2.66
CA GLY A 320 -33.84 5.46 1.90
C GLY A 320 -35.32 5.78 2.17
N SER A 321 -36.00 6.37 1.18
CA SER A 321 -37.41 6.81 1.32
C SER A 321 -38.39 5.66 1.58
N GLU A 322 -38.03 4.45 1.15
CA GLU A 322 -38.86 3.24 1.32
C GLU A 322 -38.69 2.57 2.68
N ALA A 323 -37.82 3.10 3.55
CA ALA A 323 -37.57 2.54 4.87
C ALA A 323 -38.85 2.52 5.73
N SER A 324 -39.10 1.39 6.38
CA SER A 324 -40.26 1.18 7.25
C SER A 324 -39.84 0.41 8.50
N LEU A 325 -40.33 0.83 9.66
CA LEU A 325 -40.12 0.14 10.92
C LEU A 325 -41.37 0.34 11.80
N GLN A 326 -41.66 -0.60 12.69
CA GLN A 326 -42.69 -0.39 13.72
C GLN A 326 -42.26 0.69 14.72
N ARG A 327 -43.21 1.36 15.38
CA ARG A 327 -42.95 2.68 16.02
C ARG A 327 -42.20 2.61 17.36
N TYR A 328 -42.34 1.52 18.08
CA TYR A 328 -41.84 1.34 19.44
C TYR A 328 -40.77 0.24 19.47
N CYS A 329 -40.10 0.06 20.62
CA CYS A 329 -38.85 -0.71 20.75
C CYS A 329 -37.78 -0.31 19.72
N ASN A 330 -36.62 0.18 20.15
CA ASN A 330 -35.52 0.48 19.24
C ASN A 330 -34.25 -0.21 19.71
N THR A 331 -34.31 -1.53 19.90
CA THR A 331 -33.10 -2.29 20.22
C THR A 331 -32.17 -2.26 19.00
N GLU A 332 -30.92 -1.86 19.22
CA GLU A 332 -29.95 -1.68 18.14
C GLU A 332 -28.53 -2.08 18.57
N GLY A 333 -27.74 -2.54 17.60
CA GLY A 333 -26.33 -2.83 17.79
C GLY A 333 -25.94 -4.19 17.25
N PHE A 334 -25.15 -4.92 18.02
CA PHE A 334 -24.57 -6.21 17.63
C PHE A 334 -25.30 -7.37 18.32
N ASN A 335 -25.51 -8.47 17.59
CA ASN A 335 -26.26 -9.65 18.05
C ASN A 335 -27.62 -9.26 18.66
N VAL A 336 -28.37 -8.43 17.91
CA VAL A 336 -29.71 -7.98 18.30
C VAL A 336 -30.67 -9.16 18.21
N ILE A 337 -31.30 -9.45 19.35
CA ILE A 337 -32.43 -10.37 19.47
C ILE A 337 -33.54 -9.58 20.15
N CYS A 338 -34.72 -9.54 19.54
CA CYS A 338 -35.90 -8.93 20.15
C CYS A 338 -36.97 -9.99 20.39
N GLY A 339 -37.13 -10.43 21.64
CA GLY A 339 -38.03 -11.52 22.00
C GLY A 339 -37.41 -12.91 21.86
N GLY A 340 -38.26 -13.90 21.56
CA GLY A 340 -37.86 -15.28 21.28
C GLY A 340 -37.12 -15.49 19.94
N SER A 341 -36.70 -16.73 19.66
CA SER A 341 -35.87 -17.11 18.51
C SER A 341 -36.46 -16.77 17.14
N ASP A 342 -37.78 -16.67 17.07
CA ASP A 342 -38.53 -16.54 15.82
C ASP A 342 -38.75 -15.08 15.45
N PHE A 343 -38.57 -14.14 16.37
CA PHE A 343 -38.78 -12.72 16.11
C PHE A 343 -37.58 -12.08 15.41
N SER A 344 -37.76 -10.82 15.01
CA SER A 344 -36.74 -10.08 14.29
C SER A 344 -35.40 -10.03 15.04
N LYS A 345 -34.35 -10.42 14.32
CA LYS A 345 -32.97 -10.49 14.82
C LYS A 345 -31.97 -10.02 13.77
N ALA A 346 -30.84 -9.49 14.22
CA ALA A 346 -29.78 -8.94 13.35
C ALA A 346 -28.40 -9.11 13.98
N ARG A 347 -27.40 -9.56 13.22
CA ARG A 347 -26.01 -9.58 13.71
C ARG A 347 -25.47 -8.17 13.88
N ILE A 348 -25.82 -7.26 12.96
CA ILE A 348 -25.69 -5.82 13.16
C ILE A 348 -26.97 -5.16 12.64
N GLY A 349 -27.68 -4.40 13.47
CA GLY A 349 -28.93 -3.79 13.02
C GLY A 349 -29.79 -3.20 14.12
N THR A 350 -31.05 -2.96 13.78
CA THR A 350 -32.11 -2.62 14.72
C THR A 350 -33.33 -3.53 14.53
N ALA A 351 -34.04 -3.82 15.61
CA ALA A 351 -35.32 -4.52 15.61
C ALA A 351 -36.35 -3.73 16.43
N THR A 352 -37.57 -3.63 15.90
CA THR A 352 -38.63 -2.76 16.44
C THR A 352 -39.99 -3.45 16.44
N ASN A 353 -40.92 -2.98 17.27
CA ASN A 353 -42.28 -3.50 17.40
C ASN A 353 -43.33 -2.40 17.65
N ASN A 354 -44.59 -2.78 17.85
CA ASN A 354 -45.68 -1.83 18.14
C ASN A 354 -46.08 -1.78 19.61
N GLN A 355 -45.28 -2.36 20.49
CA GLN A 355 -45.51 -2.38 21.94
C GLN A 355 -44.39 -1.62 22.65
N ASP A 356 -44.64 -1.11 23.86
CA ASP A 356 -43.60 -0.40 24.64
C ASP A 356 -42.51 -1.33 25.25
N ASN A 357 -42.47 -2.60 24.82
CA ASN A 357 -41.50 -3.61 25.25
C ASN A 357 -40.81 -4.24 24.04
N CYS A 358 -39.62 -4.82 24.19
CA CYS A 358 -38.87 -5.45 23.09
C CYS A 358 -39.02 -6.98 23.07
N LEU A 359 -40.26 -7.49 23.15
CA LEU A 359 -40.54 -8.94 23.29
C LEU A 359 -41.08 -9.61 22.03
N SER A 360 -41.52 -8.86 21.02
CA SER A 360 -42.20 -9.39 19.84
C SER A 360 -41.98 -8.52 18.59
N CYS A 361 -40.72 -8.34 18.18
CA CYS A 361 -40.41 -7.49 17.03
C CYS A 361 -40.78 -8.12 15.68
N ASP A 362 -41.61 -7.42 14.91
CA ASP A 362 -42.03 -7.78 13.56
C ASP A 362 -41.29 -6.98 12.47
N SER A 363 -40.37 -6.09 12.87
CA SER A 363 -39.61 -5.26 11.94
C SER A 363 -38.14 -5.12 12.31
N ARG A 364 -37.30 -4.97 11.30
CA ARG A 364 -35.84 -4.86 11.40
C ARG A 364 -35.21 -4.18 10.20
N ILE A 365 -34.05 -3.57 10.43
CA ILE A 365 -33.08 -3.17 9.41
C ILE A 365 -31.72 -3.67 9.84
N GLY A 366 -30.97 -4.35 8.96
CA GLY A 366 -29.63 -4.78 9.34
C GLY A 366 -28.90 -5.68 8.36
N PHE A 367 -27.85 -6.29 8.90
CA PHE A 367 -26.91 -7.20 8.28
C PHE A 367 -26.90 -8.51 9.07
N GLY A 368 -26.93 -9.64 8.37
CA GLY A 368 -27.09 -10.93 9.02
C GLY A 368 -28.41 -11.03 9.77
N THR A 369 -29.51 -10.74 9.07
CA THR A 369 -30.85 -10.71 9.66
C THR A 369 -31.57 -12.05 9.52
N GLY A 370 -32.65 -12.20 10.30
CA GLY A 370 -33.56 -13.33 10.28
C GLY A 370 -34.80 -13.05 11.14
N GLY A 371 -35.66 -14.06 11.28
CA GLY A 371 -36.92 -13.98 12.04
C GLY A 371 -38.15 -14.09 11.15
N GLN A 372 -39.33 -13.87 11.73
CA GLN A 372 -40.64 -14.01 11.07
C GLN A 372 -40.81 -13.09 9.85
N TYR A 373 -41.85 -13.42 9.07
CA TYR A 373 -42.34 -12.76 7.84
C TYR A 373 -41.46 -12.94 6.59
N ASP A 374 -40.16 -12.64 6.67
CA ASP A 374 -39.18 -13.02 5.63
C ASP A 374 -37.89 -13.56 6.28
N PRO A 375 -37.84 -14.84 6.66
CA PRO A 375 -36.67 -15.42 7.31
C PRO A 375 -35.43 -15.47 6.41
N TYR A 376 -35.59 -15.27 5.10
CA TYR A 376 -34.49 -15.35 4.13
C TYR A 376 -33.93 -13.97 3.76
N ASN A 377 -34.53 -12.88 4.24
CA ASN A 377 -33.93 -11.55 4.14
C ASN A 377 -32.76 -11.43 5.11
N THR A 378 -31.54 -11.60 4.59
CA THR A 378 -30.29 -11.57 5.38
C THR A 378 -29.64 -10.19 5.44
N CYS A 379 -30.08 -9.24 4.61
CA CYS A 379 -29.64 -7.86 4.64
C CYS A 379 -30.68 -6.96 3.98
N GLY A 380 -31.07 -5.88 4.66
CA GLY A 380 -32.06 -4.93 4.17
C GLY A 380 -33.08 -4.57 5.25
N ASN A 381 -34.34 -4.38 4.85
CA ASN A 381 -35.45 -3.98 5.71
C ASN A 381 -36.59 -4.98 5.61
N GLU A 382 -36.99 -5.51 6.75
CA GLU A 382 -38.23 -6.25 6.92
C GLU A 382 -39.14 -5.45 7.85
N ALA A 383 -40.38 -5.21 7.47
CA ALA A 383 -41.35 -4.55 8.33
C ALA A 383 -42.77 -4.97 7.98
N THR A 384 -43.50 -5.44 9.00
CA THR A 384 -44.90 -5.83 8.88
C THR A 384 -45.67 -5.36 10.11
N ARG A 385 -46.99 -5.62 10.15
CA ARG A 385 -47.85 -5.34 11.31
C ARG A 385 -47.86 -3.86 11.68
N GLU A 386 -48.39 -3.02 10.79
CA GLU A 386 -48.56 -1.57 10.99
C GLU A 386 -47.24 -0.78 11.23
N PRO A 387 -46.23 -0.93 10.36
CA PRO A 387 -45.03 -0.12 10.45
C PRO A 387 -45.26 1.29 9.92
N ASP A 388 -44.32 2.20 10.21
CA ASP A 388 -44.46 3.64 9.96
C ASP A 388 -44.52 4.06 8.47
N ASN A 389 -44.20 3.17 7.54
CA ASN A 389 -44.23 3.41 6.10
C ASN A 389 -44.77 2.21 5.30
N GLY A 390 -45.75 1.50 5.87
CA GLY A 390 -46.37 0.31 5.28
C GLY A 390 -45.45 -0.90 5.24
N ASP A 391 -46.01 -2.06 4.87
CA ASP A 391 -45.27 -3.32 4.87
C ASP A 391 -44.15 -3.31 3.81
N LYS A 392 -42.95 -3.76 4.20
CA LYS A 392 -41.74 -3.75 3.35
C LYS A 392 -40.94 -5.05 3.50
N HIS A 393 -40.52 -5.60 2.36
CA HIS A 393 -39.63 -6.77 2.24
C HIS A 393 -38.44 -6.41 1.34
N ILE A 394 -37.62 -5.45 1.76
CA ILE A 394 -36.54 -4.89 0.95
C ILE A 394 -35.26 -5.68 1.23
N LYS A 395 -34.70 -6.27 0.17
CA LYS A 395 -33.41 -6.96 0.20
C LYS A 395 -32.33 -6.05 -0.40
N ALA A 396 -31.20 -5.95 0.29
CA ALA A 396 -30.09 -5.10 -0.09
C ALA A 396 -28.82 -5.93 -0.30
N MET A 397 -27.88 -5.38 -1.07
CA MET A 397 -26.49 -5.82 -1.00
C MET A 397 -25.78 -5.03 0.10
N GLY A 398 -25.35 -5.71 1.15
CA GLY A 398 -24.67 -5.15 2.31
C GLY A 398 -23.16 -5.18 2.19
N TYR A 399 -22.49 -4.12 2.66
CA TYR A 399 -21.04 -3.99 2.73
C TYR A 399 -20.63 -3.65 4.16
N ILE A 400 -19.63 -4.36 4.67
CA ILE A 400 -19.02 -4.09 5.97
C ILE A 400 -17.53 -3.84 5.75
N LEU A 401 -17.08 -2.66 6.18
CA LEU A 401 -15.67 -2.24 6.14
C LEU A 401 -15.25 -1.72 7.52
N VAL A 402 -13.96 -1.74 7.79
CA VAL A 402 -13.38 -1.32 9.08
C VAL A 402 -12.21 -0.35 8.90
N TYR A 403 -12.00 0.53 9.89
CA TYR A 403 -10.95 1.57 9.92
C TYR A 403 -10.14 1.57 11.21
#